data_AF-A0A374TDG6-F1
#
_entry.id   AF-A0A374TDG6-F1
#
_cell.length_a   1.000
_cell.length_b   1.000
_cell.length_c   1.000
_cell.angle_alpha   90.00
_cell.angle_beta   90.00
_cell.angle_gamma   90.00
#
_symmetry.space_group_name_H-M   'P 1'
#
loop_
_entity.id
_entity.type
_entity.pdbx_description
1 polymer ?
#
loop_
_entity_poly.entity_id
_entity_poly.type
_entity_poly.pdbx_seq_one_letter_code
_entity_poly.pdbx_strand_id
1 'polypeptide(L)'
;MEQKDFDIYEILKGVPVGTKLYTPMCGNVGFAYLATNKEAGEAIWTTDKNGEYTYNKNGRWMEGGEVMLFPSDRMRDWSKFAWKKGDVLITEDGNAHIIFEKFTDDTYTIFAGKYYYCKNGKKGYTYLRECDNAITEEFTLETEDAAKTYIGFIEKRLGGKLNRETLEIEKPAFEIGKLYVFNEQDEDGELTIIGKLIGKDESYDTLTFGYQYEIENEKFVTDQTFDLRISVHEELREATEGEAITFQEACTLWEKSKEQGKEQPPFKPFDKVLVRIGGRCKWIPAFFVRDRGEDFAWRYNVLPLHGGKQADFAACISYEGNEHLAFTDCDTENLSF
;
A
#
# COMPACT_ATOMS: atom_id res chain seq x y z
N MET A 1 -11.96 39.82 -4.97
CA MET A 1 -11.59 38.66 -5.81
C MET A 1 -12.61 38.62 -6.93
N GLU A 2 -12.23 38.87 -8.18
CA GLU A 2 -13.16 38.79 -9.31
C GLU A 2 -13.62 37.34 -9.44
N GLN A 3 -14.87 37.08 -9.11
CA GLN A 3 -15.47 35.76 -9.34
C GLN A 3 -15.47 35.56 -10.86
N LYS A 4 -14.75 34.54 -11.36
CA LYS A 4 -14.87 34.10 -12.75
C LYS A 4 -16.36 33.97 -13.07
N ASP A 5 -16.81 34.53 -14.19
CA ASP A 5 -18.17 34.32 -14.68
C ASP A 5 -18.36 32.82 -14.96
N PHE A 6 -18.89 32.10 -13.98
CA PHE A 6 -19.30 30.72 -14.13
C PHE A 6 -20.64 30.68 -14.84
N ASP A 7 -20.78 29.75 -15.78
CA ASP A 7 -22.06 29.50 -16.42
C ASP A 7 -22.92 28.62 -15.49
N ILE A 8 -23.58 29.27 -14.53
CA ILE A 8 -24.43 28.62 -13.53
C ILE A 8 -25.63 27.95 -14.22
N TYR A 9 -26.10 28.54 -15.31
CA TYR A 9 -27.18 27.98 -16.12
C TYR A 9 -26.83 26.56 -16.61
N GLU A 10 -25.62 26.35 -17.14
CA GLU A 10 -25.16 25.02 -17.56
C GLU A 10 -25.07 24.04 -16.38
N ILE A 11 -24.57 24.48 -15.22
CA ILE A 11 -24.50 23.64 -14.01
C ILE A 11 -25.90 23.16 -13.60
N LEU A 12 -26.90 24.05 -13.67
CA LEU A 12 -28.26 23.76 -13.21
C LEU A 12 -29.09 22.90 -14.18
N LYS A 13 -28.64 22.62 -15.42
CA LYS A 13 -29.40 21.79 -16.38
C LYS A 13 -29.68 20.37 -15.88
N GLY A 14 -28.79 19.82 -15.04
CA GLY A 14 -28.93 18.49 -14.45
C GLY A 14 -29.48 18.48 -13.03
N VAL A 15 -29.84 19.65 -12.48
CA VAL A 15 -30.21 19.79 -11.07
C VAL A 15 -31.73 19.62 -10.89
N PRO A 16 -32.21 18.84 -9.90
CA PRO A 16 -33.63 18.66 -9.65
C PRO A 16 -34.37 19.94 -9.28
N VAL A 17 -35.61 20.08 -9.76
CA VAL A 17 -36.51 21.15 -9.30
C VAL A 17 -36.73 21.03 -7.79
N GLY A 18 -36.64 22.16 -7.08
CA GLY A 18 -36.74 22.24 -5.63
C GLY A 18 -35.39 22.16 -4.90
N THR A 19 -34.26 21.95 -5.61
CA THR A 19 -32.92 22.02 -5.01
C THR A 19 -32.74 23.36 -4.29
N LYS A 20 -32.29 23.30 -3.03
CA LYS A 20 -32.10 24.47 -2.19
C LYS A 20 -30.87 25.25 -2.66
N LEU A 21 -31.08 26.53 -2.93
CA LEU A 21 -30.06 27.52 -3.24
C LEU A 21 -30.19 28.68 -2.27
N TYR A 22 -29.25 29.62 -2.33
CA TYR A 22 -29.24 30.78 -1.47
C TYR A 22 -29.06 32.06 -2.28
N THR A 23 -29.77 33.10 -1.86
CA THR A 23 -29.56 34.46 -2.33
C THR A 23 -29.55 35.44 -1.15
N PRO A 24 -28.63 36.42 -1.11
CA PRO A 24 -28.64 37.44 -0.08
C PRO A 24 -29.92 38.31 -0.07
N MET A 25 -30.72 38.28 -1.15
CA MET A 25 -31.93 39.09 -1.25
C MET A 25 -33.06 38.61 -0.34
N CYS A 26 -33.24 37.29 -0.20
CA CYS A 26 -34.36 36.69 0.54
C CYS A 26 -34.00 35.40 1.29
N GLY A 27 -32.73 34.99 1.27
CA GLY A 27 -32.25 33.79 1.95
C GLY A 27 -32.38 32.54 1.07
N ASN A 28 -32.92 31.46 1.65
CA ASN A 28 -33.03 30.17 0.96
C ASN A 28 -34.16 30.22 -0.08
N VAL A 29 -33.84 29.80 -1.31
CA VAL A 29 -34.77 29.68 -2.44
C VAL A 29 -34.67 28.28 -3.03
N GLY A 30 -35.73 27.79 -3.68
CA GLY A 30 -35.72 26.54 -4.44
C GLY A 30 -35.47 26.81 -5.92
N PHE A 31 -34.59 26.03 -6.55
CA PHE A 31 -34.46 26.02 -8.01
C PHE A 31 -35.79 25.63 -8.66
N ALA A 32 -36.27 26.43 -9.62
CA ALA A 32 -37.58 26.22 -10.23
C ALA A 32 -37.46 25.67 -11.65
N TYR A 33 -36.86 26.43 -12.56
CA TYR A 33 -36.64 26.00 -13.95
C TYR A 33 -35.62 26.90 -14.65
N LEU A 34 -35.16 26.44 -15.81
CA LEU A 34 -34.34 27.20 -16.74
C LEU A 34 -35.21 27.69 -17.91
N ALA A 35 -34.99 28.92 -18.35
CA ALA A 35 -35.68 29.50 -19.49
C ALA A 35 -34.67 30.06 -20.51
N THR A 36 -34.96 29.88 -21.80
CA THR A 36 -34.21 30.50 -22.89
C THR A 36 -35.16 31.33 -23.73
N ASN A 37 -34.88 32.64 -23.87
CA ASN A 37 -35.66 33.58 -24.66
C ASN A 37 -34.76 34.23 -25.72
N LYS A 38 -35.25 34.38 -26.96
CA LYS A 38 -34.53 35.05 -28.07
C LYS A 38 -34.09 36.49 -27.77
N GLU A 39 -34.80 37.20 -26.91
CA GLU A 39 -34.57 38.61 -26.54
C GLU A 39 -33.84 38.77 -25.19
N ALA A 40 -34.06 37.86 -24.22
CA ALA A 40 -33.55 37.99 -22.85
C ALA A 40 -32.40 37.02 -22.50
N GLY A 41 -32.03 36.10 -23.40
CA GLY A 41 -30.98 35.13 -23.18
C GLY A 41 -31.38 33.97 -22.26
N GLU A 42 -30.37 33.33 -21.67
CA GLU A 42 -30.48 32.22 -20.71
C GLU A 42 -30.76 32.77 -19.30
N ALA A 43 -31.86 32.30 -18.70
CA ALA A 43 -32.35 32.76 -17.41
C ALA A 43 -32.59 31.60 -16.44
N ILE A 44 -32.23 31.83 -15.19
CA ILE A 44 -32.39 30.90 -14.06
C ILE A 44 -33.54 31.42 -13.21
N TRP A 45 -34.53 30.56 -12.95
CA TRP A 45 -35.67 30.88 -12.09
C TRP A 45 -35.57 30.14 -10.77
N THR A 46 -35.75 30.85 -9.67
CA THR A 46 -35.89 30.29 -8.33
C THR A 46 -37.18 30.77 -7.67
N THR A 47 -37.64 30.06 -6.65
CA THR A 47 -38.89 30.39 -5.95
C THR A 47 -38.74 30.26 -4.45
N ASP A 48 -39.47 31.07 -3.72
CA ASP A 48 -39.71 30.89 -2.28
C ASP A 48 -41.20 31.14 -1.97
N LYS A 49 -41.51 31.32 -0.68
CA LYS A 49 -42.87 31.65 -0.21
C LYS A 49 -43.38 33.03 -0.67
N ASN A 50 -42.49 33.92 -1.11
CA ASN A 50 -42.78 35.31 -1.47
C ASN A 50 -42.89 35.52 -2.99
N GLY A 51 -42.42 34.59 -3.81
CA GLY A 51 -42.60 34.62 -5.26
C GLY A 51 -41.46 33.97 -6.04
N GLU A 52 -41.33 34.36 -7.31
CA GLU A 52 -40.27 33.92 -8.19
C GLU A 52 -39.18 34.98 -8.34
N TYR A 53 -37.94 34.53 -8.52
CA TYR A 53 -36.77 35.36 -8.73
C TYR A 53 -36.05 34.91 -10.00
N THR A 54 -35.58 35.86 -10.79
CA THR A 54 -34.89 35.59 -12.05
C THR A 54 -33.45 36.07 -11.99
N TYR A 55 -32.54 35.26 -12.50
CA TYR A 55 -31.13 35.59 -12.65
C TYR A 55 -30.69 35.32 -14.08
N ASN A 56 -29.69 36.03 -14.55
CA ASN A 56 -29.02 35.65 -15.80
C ASN A 56 -28.21 34.36 -15.61
N LYS A 57 -27.61 33.86 -16.70
CA LYS A 57 -26.83 32.63 -16.67
C LYS A 57 -25.64 32.59 -15.71
N ASN A 58 -25.16 33.76 -15.28
CA ASN A 58 -24.08 33.91 -14.29
C ASN A 58 -24.61 34.18 -12.88
N GLY A 59 -25.92 33.99 -12.63
CA GLY A 59 -26.51 34.14 -11.30
C GLY A 59 -26.63 35.59 -10.82
N ARG A 60 -26.55 36.56 -11.74
CA ARG A 60 -26.69 37.99 -11.45
C ARG A 60 -28.15 38.41 -11.65
N TRP A 61 -28.65 39.23 -10.74
CA TRP A 61 -30.02 39.77 -10.81
C TRP A 61 -30.17 40.84 -11.91
N MET A 62 -29.10 41.59 -12.17
CA MET A 62 -29.04 42.61 -13.23
C MET A 62 -27.72 42.52 -13.98
N GLU A 63 -27.73 42.95 -15.24
CA GLU A 63 -26.53 43.05 -16.06
C GLU A 63 -25.49 43.98 -15.39
N GLY A 64 -24.24 43.52 -15.30
CA GLY A 64 -23.16 44.23 -14.59
C GLY A 64 -23.26 44.24 -13.05
N GLY A 65 -24.36 43.73 -12.46
CA GLY A 65 -24.51 43.58 -11.01
C GLY A 65 -23.74 42.39 -10.45
N GLU A 66 -23.55 42.29 -9.13
CA GLU A 66 -22.86 41.17 -8.48
C GLU A 66 -23.60 39.83 -8.64
N VAL A 67 -22.88 38.72 -8.47
CA VAL A 67 -23.51 37.39 -8.39
C VAL A 67 -24.34 37.32 -7.12
N MET A 68 -25.63 37.01 -7.26
CA MET A 68 -26.61 37.01 -6.16
C MET A 68 -27.19 35.63 -5.89
N LEU A 69 -26.88 34.64 -6.72
CA LEU A 69 -27.33 33.27 -6.56
C LEU A 69 -26.13 32.39 -6.20
N PHE A 70 -26.26 31.61 -5.13
CA PHE A 70 -25.21 30.75 -4.59
C PHE A 70 -25.76 29.36 -4.25
N PRO A 71 -24.90 28.34 -4.18
CA PRO A 71 -25.31 27.04 -3.68
C PRO A 71 -25.88 27.05 -2.27
N SER A 72 -25.22 27.75 -1.33
CA SER A 72 -25.73 27.95 0.03
C SER A 72 -25.17 29.22 0.67
N ASP A 73 -25.67 29.59 1.86
CA ASP A 73 -25.14 30.74 2.61
C ASP A 73 -23.66 30.58 2.98
N ARG A 74 -23.25 29.33 3.26
CA ARG A 74 -21.89 28.95 3.65
C ARG A 74 -21.01 28.56 2.47
N MET A 75 -21.59 28.13 1.35
CA MET A 75 -20.87 27.70 0.15
C MET A 75 -21.27 28.62 -1.02
N ARG A 76 -20.47 29.66 -1.26
CA ARG A 76 -20.71 30.71 -2.26
C ARG A 76 -19.86 30.58 -3.53
N ASP A 77 -19.32 29.38 -3.78
CA ASP A 77 -18.40 29.12 -4.88
C ASP A 77 -18.96 28.04 -5.83
N TRP A 78 -19.52 28.49 -6.95
CA TRP A 78 -20.05 27.62 -8.01
C TRP A 78 -18.99 26.74 -8.66
N SER A 79 -17.70 27.09 -8.59
CA SER A 79 -16.66 26.26 -9.19
C SER A 79 -16.59 24.87 -8.56
N LYS A 80 -17.00 24.76 -7.28
CA LYS A 80 -17.04 23.49 -6.55
C LYS A 80 -18.16 22.56 -7.02
N PHE A 81 -19.20 23.06 -7.69
CA PHE A 81 -20.21 22.22 -8.35
C PHE A 81 -19.70 21.54 -9.61
N ALA A 82 -18.63 22.07 -10.21
CA ALA A 82 -18.03 21.49 -11.40
C ALA A 82 -17.16 20.26 -11.08
N TRP A 83 -16.94 19.96 -9.79
CA TRP A 83 -16.20 18.77 -9.37
C TRP A 83 -16.87 17.51 -9.89
N LYS A 84 -16.05 16.62 -10.44
CA LYS A 84 -16.46 15.34 -10.98
C LYS A 84 -15.87 14.22 -10.14
N LYS A 85 -16.55 13.08 -10.13
CA LYS A 85 -16.03 11.87 -9.53
C LYS A 85 -14.61 11.59 -10.07
N GLY A 86 -13.65 11.41 -9.16
CA GLY A 86 -12.25 11.19 -9.51
C GLY A 86 -11.39 12.46 -9.61
N ASP A 87 -11.94 13.64 -9.34
CA ASP A 87 -11.18 14.86 -9.12
C ASP A 87 -10.43 14.79 -7.79
N VAL A 88 -9.19 15.25 -7.78
CA VAL A 88 -8.38 15.37 -6.56
C VAL A 88 -8.62 16.75 -5.97
N LEU A 89 -8.96 16.79 -4.69
CA LEU A 89 -9.19 18.02 -3.94
C LEU A 89 -8.12 18.17 -2.87
N ILE A 90 -7.74 19.41 -2.61
CA ILE A 90 -6.76 19.78 -1.58
C ILE A 90 -7.34 20.85 -0.65
N THR A 91 -6.96 20.83 0.63
CA THR A 91 -7.26 21.93 1.55
C THR A 91 -6.43 23.18 1.24
N GLU A 92 -6.93 24.36 1.56
CA GLU A 92 -6.20 25.63 1.30
C GLU A 92 -4.81 25.68 1.97
N ASP A 93 -4.64 25.01 3.11
CA ASP A 93 -3.37 24.90 3.82
C ASP A 93 -2.43 23.81 3.27
N GLY A 94 -2.88 23.07 2.25
CA GLY A 94 -2.15 21.99 1.60
C GLY A 94 -1.99 20.72 2.43
N ASN A 95 -2.63 20.63 3.60
CA ASN A 95 -2.38 19.54 4.54
C ASN A 95 -3.20 18.28 4.27
N ALA A 96 -4.35 18.38 3.59
CA ALA A 96 -5.20 17.24 3.29
C ALA A 96 -5.55 17.15 1.80
N HIS A 97 -5.48 15.92 1.29
CA HIS A 97 -5.93 15.56 -0.05
C HIS A 97 -7.03 14.50 0.03
N ILE A 98 -7.94 14.51 -0.94
CA ILE A 98 -9.02 13.53 -1.07
C ILE A 98 -9.46 13.41 -2.52
N ILE A 99 -9.89 12.23 -2.95
CA ILE A 99 -10.49 12.04 -4.28
C ILE A 99 -12.01 12.15 -4.15
N PHE A 100 -12.59 13.15 -4.82
CA PHE A 100 -14.03 13.41 -4.78
C PHE A 100 -14.83 12.25 -5.36
N GLU A 101 -15.86 11.81 -4.63
CA GLU A 101 -16.82 10.81 -5.11
C GLU A 101 -18.16 11.45 -5.46
N LYS A 102 -18.78 12.13 -4.48
CA LYS A 102 -20.08 12.79 -4.61
C LYS A 102 -20.37 13.70 -3.41
N PHE A 103 -21.30 14.65 -3.57
CA PHE A 103 -21.92 15.30 -2.42
C PHE A 103 -22.81 14.33 -1.64
N THR A 104 -22.87 14.49 -0.33
CA THR A 104 -23.67 13.59 0.53
C THR A 104 -25.13 14.01 0.65
N ASP A 105 -25.43 15.28 0.44
CA ASP A 105 -26.78 15.83 0.44
C ASP A 105 -26.89 17.11 -0.43
N ASP A 106 -28.11 17.62 -0.54
CA ASP A 106 -28.44 18.83 -1.32
C ASP A 106 -28.09 20.14 -0.59
N THR A 107 -27.38 20.09 0.55
CA THR A 107 -26.81 21.28 1.19
C THR A 107 -25.44 21.62 0.63
N TYR A 108 -24.77 20.64 0.00
CA TYR A 108 -23.45 20.78 -0.62
C TYR A 108 -22.38 21.32 0.33
N THR A 109 -22.61 21.12 1.64
CA THR A 109 -21.67 21.53 2.70
C THR A 109 -20.70 20.41 3.03
N ILE A 110 -21.07 19.18 2.72
CA ILE A 110 -20.30 17.97 2.94
C ILE A 110 -20.29 17.10 1.69
N PHE A 111 -19.18 16.39 1.50
CA PHE A 111 -19.00 15.45 0.41
C PHE A 111 -18.33 14.17 0.89
N ALA A 112 -18.59 13.11 0.14
CA ALA A 112 -17.91 11.83 0.26
C ALA A 112 -16.76 11.77 -0.73
N GLY A 113 -15.66 11.16 -0.29
CA GLY A 113 -14.50 10.90 -1.12
C GLY A 113 -13.69 9.72 -0.64
N LYS A 114 -12.73 9.34 -1.46
CA LYS A 114 -11.86 8.19 -1.26
C LYS A 114 -10.42 8.64 -1.04
N TYR A 115 -9.66 7.77 -0.37
CA TYR A 115 -8.22 7.88 -0.14
C TYR A 115 -7.76 9.13 0.62
N TYR A 116 -8.61 9.72 1.46
CA TYR A 116 -8.28 10.89 2.27
C TYR A 116 -6.93 10.73 2.98
N TYR A 117 -6.04 11.69 2.77
CA TYR A 117 -4.72 11.73 3.38
C TYR A 117 -4.44 13.11 3.95
N CYS A 118 -4.24 13.19 5.26
CA CYS A 118 -4.08 14.45 5.98
C CYS A 118 -2.86 14.43 6.90
N LYS A 119 -2.04 15.47 6.81
CA LYS A 119 -0.96 15.74 7.76
C LYS A 119 -1.55 16.38 9.02
N ASN A 120 -1.60 15.62 10.10
CA ASN A 120 -2.22 16.04 11.35
C ASN A 120 -1.15 16.18 12.44
N GLY A 121 -0.72 17.42 12.71
CA GLY A 121 0.52 17.73 13.44
C GLY A 121 0.77 16.96 14.74
N LYS A 122 -0.27 16.68 15.55
CA LYS A 122 -0.12 15.93 16.82
C LYS A 122 -0.09 14.40 16.67
N LYS A 123 -0.58 13.85 15.54
CA LYS A 123 -0.70 12.41 15.28
C LYS A 123 0.12 11.94 14.06
N GLY A 124 0.93 12.81 13.46
CA GLY A 124 1.66 12.51 12.23
C GLY A 124 0.75 12.62 11.00
N TYR A 125 0.44 11.50 10.37
CA TYR A 125 -0.41 11.44 9.17
C TYR A 125 -1.65 10.56 9.42
N THR A 126 -2.80 11.01 8.94
CA THR A 126 -4.05 10.25 8.95
C THR A 126 -4.37 9.83 7.52
N TYR A 127 -4.65 8.55 7.33
CA TYR A 127 -5.08 7.98 6.06
C TYR A 127 -6.41 7.26 6.26
N LEU A 128 -7.40 7.59 5.43
CA LEU A 128 -8.72 6.94 5.42
C LEU A 128 -9.04 6.53 3.98
N ARG A 129 -9.40 5.26 3.77
CA ARG A 129 -9.83 4.77 2.45
C ARG A 129 -11.11 5.46 2.01
N GLU A 130 -12.01 5.76 2.95
CA GLU A 130 -13.28 6.42 2.71
C GLU A 130 -13.46 7.53 3.74
N CYS A 131 -14.00 8.67 3.31
CA CYS A 131 -14.35 9.80 4.15
C CYS A 131 -15.69 10.33 3.66
N ASP A 132 -16.72 10.31 4.52
CA ASP A 132 -18.10 10.67 4.20
C ASP A 132 -18.53 12.01 4.81
N ASN A 133 -17.61 12.73 5.44
CA ASN A 133 -17.89 13.96 6.18
C ASN A 133 -16.89 15.08 5.87
N ALA A 134 -16.28 15.08 4.68
CA ALA A 134 -15.36 16.13 4.27
C ALA A 134 -16.11 17.44 4.02
N ILE A 135 -15.64 18.55 4.58
CA ILE A 135 -16.31 19.86 4.53
C ILE A 135 -15.97 20.54 3.20
N THR A 136 -16.95 20.73 2.33
CA THR A 136 -16.77 21.30 0.98
C THR A 136 -16.07 22.67 0.98
N GLU A 137 -16.33 23.50 1.99
CA GLU A 137 -15.73 24.84 2.12
C GLU A 137 -14.21 24.79 2.23
N GLU A 138 -13.66 23.79 2.91
CA GLU A 138 -12.23 23.68 3.20
C GLU A 138 -11.39 23.22 2.00
N PHE A 139 -12.03 22.69 0.96
CA PHE A 139 -11.36 22.07 -0.19
C PHE A 139 -11.50 22.89 -1.47
N THR A 140 -10.44 22.86 -2.28
CA THR A 140 -10.41 23.38 -3.64
C THR A 140 -9.91 22.30 -4.61
N LEU A 141 -10.15 22.50 -5.91
CA LEU A 141 -9.69 21.58 -6.94
C LEU A 141 -8.16 21.67 -7.06
N GLU A 142 -7.49 20.52 -7.01
CA GLU A 142 -6.05 20.46 -7.18
C GLU A 142 -5.65 20.64 -8.65
N THR A 143 -4.47 21.19 -8.88
CA THR A 143 -3.83 21.29 -10.19
C THR A 143 -3.61 19.90 -10.81
N GLU A 144 -3.66 19.81 -12.14
CA GLU A 144 -3.58 18.53 -12.84
C GLU A 144 -2.29 17.74 -12.51
N ASP A 145 -1.15 18.42 -12.42
CA ASP A 145 0.15 17.78 -12.15
C ASP A 145 0.27 17.30 -10.70
N ALA A 146 -0.22 18.08 -9.74
CA ALA A 146 -0.25 17.67 -8.34
C ALA A 146 -1.27 16.54 -8.11
N ALA A 147 -2.41 16.59 -8.79
CA ALA A 147 -3.41 15.53 -8.78
C ALA A 147 -2.83 14.20 -9.29
N LYS A 148 -2.08 14.22 -10.41
CA LYS A 148 -1.37 13.03 -10.92
C LYS A 148 -0.35 12.51 -9.91
N THR A 149 0.40 13.41 -9.27
CA THR A 149 1.39 13.05 -8.25
C THR A 149 0.73 12.37 -7.05
N TYR A 150 -0.40 12.91 -6.59
CA TYR A 150 -1.16 12.34 -5.48
C TYR A 150 -1.76 10.97 -5.83
N ILE A 151 -2.35 10.82 -7.01
CA ILE A 151 -2.85 9.51 -7.50
C ILE A 151 -1.70 8.50 -7.55
N GLY A 152 -0.55 8.86 -8.13
CA GLY A 152 0.63 7.98 -8.17
C GLY A 152 1.12 7.57 -6.78
N PHE A 153 1.04 8.47 -5.80
CA PHE A 153 1.32 8.13 -4.40
C PHE A 153 0.33 7.09 -3.85
N ILE A 154 -0.96 7.22 -4.12
CA ILE A 154 -1.99 6.25 -3.70
C ILE A 154 -1.78 4.89 -4.40
N GLU A 155 -1.55 4.89 -5.72
CA GLU A 155 -1.28 3.69 -6.51
C GLU A 155 -0.05 2.94 -6.01
N LYS A 156 1.05 3.66 -5.76
CA LYS A 156 2.30 3.11 -5.21
C LYS A 156 2.07 2.51 -3.82
N ARG A 157 1.36 3.22 -2.94
CA ARG A 157 1.07 2.77 -1.57
C ARG A 157 0.20 1.52 -1.53
N LEU A 158 -0.70 1.34 -2.51
CA LEU A 158 -1.70 0.28 -2.51
C LEU A 158 -1.41 -0.86 -3.49
N GLY A 159 -0.32 -0.79 -4.26
CA GLY A 159 0.14 -1.84 -5.15
C GLY A 159 -0.83 -2.13 -6.30
N GLY A 160 -1.35 -1.10 -6.97
CA GLY A 160 -2.27 -1.25 -8.09
C GLY A 160 -2.64 0.07 -8.75
N LYS A 161 -3.41 0.01 -9.85
CA LYS A 161 -3.88 1.22 -10.56
C LYS A 161 -5.24 1.65 -10.06
N LEU A 162 -5.42 2.96 -9.89
CA LEU A 162 -6.71 3.51 -9.50
C LEU A 162 -7.64 3.55 -10.71
N ASN A 163 -8.74 2.80 -10.65
CA ASN A 163 -9.82 2.97 -11.60
C ASN A 163 -10.57 4.26 -11.30
N ARG A 164 -10.54 5.23 -12.21
CA ARG A 164 -11.12 6.57 -11.99
C ARG A 164 -12.65 6.59 -11.99
N GLU A 165 -13.30 5.56 -12.53
CA GLU A 165 -14.76 5.45 -12.56
C GLU A 165 -15.32 4.81 -11.28
N THR A 166 -14.67 3.75 -10.80
CA THR A 166 -15.09 3.05 -9.57
C THR A 166 -14.48 3.67 -8.32
N LEU A 167 -13.33 4.33 -8.45
CA LEU A 167 -12.43 4.75 -7.36
C LEU A 167 -11.86 3.59 -6.55
N GLU A 168 -11.79 2.40 -7.14
CA GLU A 168 -11.15 1.22 -6.52
C GLU A 168 -9.75 0.99 -7.10
N ILE A 169 -8.86 0.40 -6.29
CA ILE A 169 -7.53 -0.02 -6.75
C ILE A 169 -7.65 -1.37 -7.43
N GLU A 170 -7.36 -1.38 -8.73
CA GLU A 170 -7.16 -2.58 -9.52
C GLU A 170 -5.76 -3.10 -9.25
N LYS A 171 -5.68 -4.14 -8.41
CA LYS A 171 -4.44 -4.84 -8.13
C LYS A 171 -4.14 -5.84 -9.26
N PRO A 172 -2.85 -6.17 -9.48
CA PRO A 172 -2.50 -7.33 -10.29
C PRO A 172 -3.23 -8.58 -9.78
N ALA A 173 -3.75 -9.40 -10.69
CA ALA A 173 -4.35 -10.68 -10.32
C ALA A 173 -3.24 -11.62 -9.86
N PHE A 174 -3.10 -11.80 -8.56
CA PHE A 174 -2.19 -12.78 -7.99
C PHE A 174 -2.82 -14.18 -8.06
N GLU A 175 -2.25 -15.05 -8.89
CA GLU A 175 -2.73 -16.43 -9.07
C GLU A 175 -1.93 -17.39 -8.19
N ILE A 176 -2.65 -18.16 -7.36
CA ILE A 176 -2.03 -19.18 -6.51
C ILE A 176 -1.33 -20.21 -7.40
N GLY A 177 -0.10 -20.56 -7.04
CA GLY A 177 0.75 -21.49 -7.76
C GLY A 177 1.74 -20.82 -8.72
N LYS A 178 1.58 -19.52 -9.02
CA LYS A 178 2.56 -18.76 -9.81
C LYS A 178 3.74 -18.30 -8.96
N LEU A 179 4.83 -17.94 -9.66
CA LEU A 179 6.04 -17.38 -9.09
C LEU A 179 5.99 -15.85 -9.17
N TYR A 180 6.35 -15.19 -8.08
CA TYR A 180 6.48 -13.73 -8.01
C TYR A 180 7.87 -13.35 -7.52
N VAL A 181 8.33 -12.19 -7.96
CA VAL A 181 9.60 -11.57 -7.54
C VAL A 181 9.28 -10.38 -6.66
N PHE A 182 9.98 -10.26 -5.53
CA PHE A 182 9.86 -9.14 -4.60
C PHE A 182 11.19 -8.90 -3.88
N ASN A 183 11.37 -7.70 -3.35
CA ASN A 183 12.54 -7.36 -2.54
C ASN A 183 12.20 -7.38 -1.05
N GLU A 184 13.11 -7.89 -0.23
CA GLU A 184 13.02 -7.91 1.23
C GLU A 184 14.28 -7.27 1.82
N GLN A 185 14.14 -6.50 2.89
CA GLN A 185 15.30 -5.94 3.59
C GLN A 185 15.73 -6.87 4.72
N ASP A 186 16.98 -7.31 4.72
CA ASP A 186 17.56 -8.09 5.81
C ASP A 186 18.72 -7.34 6.50
N GLU A 187 19.48 -8.05 7.35
CA GLU A 187 20.62 -7.47 8.07
C GLU A 187 21.79 -7.10 7.14
N ASP A 188 21.86 -7.69 5.95
CA ASP A 188 22.98 -7.59 5.00
C ASP A 188 22.66 -6.68 3.79
N GLY A 189 21.39 -6.38 3.51
CA GLY A 189 21.01 -5.51 2.41
C GLY A 189 19.54 -5.65 1.97
N GLU A 190 19.29 -5.21 0.74
CA GLU A 190 18.02 -5.47 0.04
C GLU A 190 18.21 -6.75 -0.78
N LEU A 191 17.39 -7.78 -0.54
CA LEU A 191 17.47 -9.07 -1.22
C LEU A 191 16.33 -9.20 -2.22
N THR A 192 16.64 -9.59 -3.47
CA THR A 192 15.62 -9.99 -4.44
C THR A 192 15.27 -11.48 -4.29
N ILE A 193 13.99 -11.78 -4.08
CA ILE A 193 13.46 -13.12 -3.81
C ILE A 193 12.46 -13.53 -4.89
N ILE A 194 12.55 -14.76 -5.38
CA ILE A 194 11.52 -15.44 -6.18
C ILE A 194 10.76 -16.39 -5.27
N GLY A 195 9.46 -16.17 -5.09
CA GLY A 195 8.60 -16.99 -4.23
C GLY A 195 7.44 -17.61 -4.99
N LYS A 196 7.08 -18.85 -4.64
CA LYS A 196 5.83 -19.47 -5.10
C LYS A 196 4.66 -19.07 -4.22
N LEU A 197 3.65 -18.42 -4.82
CA LEU A 197 2.45 -18.01 -4.10
C LEU A 197 1.61 -19.24 -3.74
N ILE A 198 1.27 -19.42 -2.47
CA ILE A 198 0.48 -20.54 -1.96
C ILE A 198 -0.82 -20.11 -1.26
N GLY A 199 -0.95 -18.84 -0.89
CA GLY A 199 -2.14 -18.30 -0.24
C GLY A 199 -2.28 -16.81 -0.46
N LYS A 200 -3.51 -16.31 -0.34
CA LYS A 200 -3.79 -14.87 -0.36
C LYS A 200 -4.89 -14.55 0.66
N ASP A 201 -4.69 -13.46 1.39
CA ASP A 201 -5.69 -12.87 2.26
C ASP A 201 -5.95 -11.43 1.82
N GLU A 202 -7.04 -11.25 1.08
CA GLU A 202 -7.45 -9.96 0.53
C GLU A 202 -7.94 -8.99 1.61
N SER A 203 -8.37 -9.50 2.78
CA SER A 203 -8.84 -8.66 3.89
C SER A 203 -7.68 -8.02 4.65
N TYR A 204 -6.55 -8.73 4.76
CA TYR A 204 -5.35 -8.27 5.46
C TYR A 204 -4.24 -7.76 4.52
N ASP A 205 -4.49 -7.74 3.21
CA ASP A 205 -3.53 -7.28 2.19
C ASP A 205 -2.23 -8.09 2.20
N THR A 206 -2.36 -9.42 2.34
CA THR A 206 -1.22 -10.33 2.55
C THR A 206 -1.20 -11.47 1.52
N LEU A 207 -0.01 -11.81 1.04
CA LEU A 207 0.27 -12.96 0.17
C LEU A 207 1.18 -13.93 0.91
N THR A 208 0.84 -15.22 0.91
CA THR A 208 1.66 -16.25 1.55
C THR A 208 2.47 -16.97 0.49
N PHE A 209 3.79 -16.91 0.62
CA PHE A 209 4.76 -17.59 -0.23
C PHE A 209 5.26 -18.87 0.45
N GLY A 210 5.41 -19.93 -0.34
CA GLY A 210 5.96 -21.22 0.09
C GLY A 210 7.44 -21.29 -0.22
N TYR A 211 7.80 -22.14 -1.20
CA TYR A 211 9.18 -22.23 -1.69
C TYR A 211 9.69 -20.88 -2.19
N GLN A 212 10.90 -20.52 -1.76
CA GLN A 212 11.54 -19.24 -2.05
C GLN A 212 12.97 -19.45 -2.53
N TYR A 213 13.45 -18.56 -3.39
CA TYR A 213 14.81 -18.54 -3.93
C TYR A 213 15.36 -17.11 -3.93
N GLU A 214 16.52 -16.90 -3.30
CA GLU A 214 17.21 -15.61 -3.31
C GLU A 214 18.11 -15.46 -4.54
N ILE A 215 17.88 -14.41 -5.33
CA ILE A 215 18.61 -14.16 -6.58
C ILE A 215 20.03 -13.65 -6.30
N GLU A 216 20.19 -12.64 -5.44
CA GLU A 216 21.48 -11.97 -5.23
C GLU A 216 22.56 -12.91 -4.68
N ASN A 217 22.13 -13.85 -3.84
CA ASN A 217 23.01 -14.84 -3.26
C ASN A 217 23.16 -16.09 -4.15
N GLU A 218 22.31 -16.30 -5.15
CA GLU A 218 22.22 -17.52 -5.99
C GLU A 218 22.23 -18.85 -5.21
N LYS A 219 21.83 -18.86 -3.92
CA LYS A 219 22.28 -19.92 -2.99
C LYS A 219 21.26 -20.43 -1.98
N PHE A 220 20.12 -19.77 -1.81
CA PHE A 220 19.21 -20.15 -0.74
C PHE A 220 17.83 -20.54 -1.28
N VAL A 221 17.49 -21.82 -1.11
CA VAL A 221 16.14 -22.36 -1.30
C VAL A 221 15.60 -22.82 0.05
N THR A 222 14.42 -22.33 0.44
CA THR A 222 13.73 -22.71 1.69
C THR A 222 12.29 -23.13 1.42
N ASP A 223 11.76 -24.04 2.25
CA ASP A 223 10.35 -24.46 2.28
C ASP A 223 9.54 -23.75 3.38
N GLN A 224 10.15 -22.81 4.09
CA GLN A 224 9.46 -22.00 5.10
C GLN A 224 8.44 -21.08 4.44
N THR A 225 7.24 -21.00 5.04
CA THR A 225 6.20 -20.09 4.56
C THR A 225 6.47 -18.67 5.05
N PHE A 226 6.31 -17.70 4.16
CA PHE A 226 6.50 -16.28 4.44
C PHE A 226 5.26 -15.49 4.01
N ASP A 227 4.80 -14.58 4.87
CA ASP A 227 3.66 -13.70 4.59
C ASP A 227 4.16 -12.31 4.19
N LEU A 228 3.94 -11.97 2.93
CA LEU A 228 4.30 -10.69 2.33
C LEU A 228 3.10 -9.74 2.35
N ARG A 229 3.27 -8.52 2.85
CA ARG A 229 2.21 -7.51 2.83
C ARG A 229 2.31 -6.62 1.60
N ILE A 230 1.34 -6.71 0.68
CA ILE A 230 1.43 -6.09 -0.65
C ILE A 230 1.71 -4.57 -0.56
N SER A 231 1.06 -3.88 0.38
CA SER A 231 1.23 -2.44 0.59
C SER A 231 2.63 -1.96 1.01
N VAL A 232 3.54 -2.86 1.38
CA VAL A 232 4.88 -2.51 1.88
C VAL A 232 5.96 -2.71 0.81
N HIS A 233 5.70 -3.50 -0.24
CA HIS A 233 6.70 -3.84 -1.25
C HIS A 233 6.41 -3.15 -2.59
N GLU A 234 7.34 -2.28 -3.01
CA GLU A 234 7.20 -1.47 -4.22
C GLU A 234 7.49 -2.24 -5.52
N GLU A 235 8.18 -3.39 -5.44
CA GLU A 235 8.67 -4.16 -6.61
C GLU A 235 8.09 -5.58 -6.75
N LEU A 236 6.88 -5.82 -6.23
CA LEU A 236 6.21 -7.12 -6.39
C LEU A 236 5.68 -7.32 -7.84
N ARG A 237 6.19 -8.32 -8.55
CA ARG A 237 5.78 -8.66 -9.93
C ARG A 237 5.78 -10.16 -10.22
N GLU A 238 5.09 -10.60 -11.28
CA GLU A 238 5.18 -11.99 -11.75
C GLU A 238 6.61 -12.28 -12.27
N ALA A 239 7.12 -13.48 -11.99
CA ALA A 239 8.44 -13.90 -12.46
C ALA A 239 8.44 -14.08 -13.98
N THR A 240 9.55 -13.70 -14.62
CA THR A 240 9.79 -13.97 -16.04
C THR A 240 10.03 -15.46 -16.29
N GLU A 241 9.90 -15.90 -17.54
CA GLU A 241 10.17 -17.30 -17.91
C GLU A 241 11.60 -17.74 -17.54
N GLY A 242 12.59 -16.86 -17.70
CA GLY A 242 13.97 -17.12 -17.30
C GLY A 242 14.13 -17.30 -15.78
N GLU A 243 13.51 -16.42 -14.99
CA GLU A 243 13.51 -16.51 -13.53
C GLU A 243 12.80 -17.77 -13.02
N ALA A 244 11.72 -18.19 -13.68
CA ALA A 244 11.02 -19.42 -13.37
C ALA A 244 11.86 -20.67 -13.63
N ILE A 245 12.64 -20.67 -14.73
CA ILE A 245 13.60 -21.75 -15.03
C ILE A 245 14.67 -21.82 -13.94
N THR A 246 15.29 -20.69 -13.59
CA THR A 246 16.30 -20.62 -12.53
C THR A 246 15.77 -21.14 -11.19
N PHE A 247 14.56 -20.72 -10.80
CA PHE A 247 13.89 -21.18 -9.58
C PHE A 247 13.70 -22.70 -9.57
N GLN A 248 13.24 -23.26 -10.69
CA GLN A 248 13.00 -24.70 -10.81
C GLN A 248 14.31 -25.50 -10.73
N GLU A 249 15.36 -25.04 -11.41
CA GLU A 249 16.69 -25.66 -11.34
C GLU A 249 17.23 -25.66 -9.91
N ALA A 250 17.16 -24.52 -9.21
CA ALA A 250 17.59 -24.39 -7.82
C ALA A 250 16.81 -25.34 -6.89
N CYS A 251 15.47 -25.44 -7.03
CA CYS A 251 14.66 -26.37 -6.24
C CYS A 251 15.08 -27.83 -6.47
N THR A 252 15.31 -28.24 -7.73
CA THR A 252 15.73 -29.61 -8.03
C THR A 252 17.11 -29.95 -7.50
N LEU A 253 18.05 -28.98 -7.48
CA LEU A 253 19.37 -29.15 -6.88
C LEU A 253 19.27 -29.31 -5.36
N TRP A 254 18.43 -28.52 -4.71
CA TRP A 254 18.20 -28.58 -3.27
C TRP A 254 17.50 -29.87 -2.83
N GLU A 255 16.52 -30.38 -3.60
CA GLU A 255 15.91 -31.68 -3.33
C GLU A 255 16.93 -32.81 -3.43
N LYS A 256 17.80 -32.77 -4.45
CA LYS A 256 18.90 -33.75 -4.60
C LYS A 256 19.92 -33.64 -3.46
N SER A 257 20.24 -32.45 -2.99
CA SER A 257 21.17 -32.29 -1.85
C SER A 257 20.55 -32.77 -0.54
N LYS A 258 19.24 -32.58 -0.32
CA LYS A 258 18.50 -33.20 0.80
C LYS A 258 18.49 -34.74 0.71
N GLU A 259 18.45 -35.31 -0.47
CA GLU A 259 18.53 -36.76 -0.67
C GLU A 259 19.94 -37.31 -0.48
N GLN A 260 20.98 -36.56 -0.89
CA GLN A 260 22.39 -36.93 -0.74
C GLN A 260 22.94 -36.70 0.68
N GLY A 261 22.42 -35.70 1.41
CA GLY A 261 22.81 -35.36 2.79
C GLY A 261 22.29 -36.31 3.88
N LYS A 262 21.79 -37.51 3.53
CA LYS A 262 21.20 -38.48 4.46
C LYS A 262 22.17 -39.20 5.40
N GLU A 263 23.46 -38.83 5.45
CA GLU A 263 24.43 -39.46 6.38
C GLU A 263 24.80 -38.64 7.63
N GLN A 264 24.24 -37.44 7.86
CA GLN A 264 24.38 -36.78 9.17
C GLN A 264 23.03 -36.33 9.76
N PRO A 265 22.81 -36.45 11.09
CA PRO A 265 21.53 -36.11 11.70
C PRO A 265 21.27 -34.59 11.57
N PRO A 266 20.07 -34.17 11.14
CA PRO A 266 19.71 -32.75 11.14
C PRO A 266 19.51 -32.30 12.59
N PHE A 267 20.44 -31.49 13.10
CA PHE A 267 20.31 -30.84 14.40
C PHE A 267 19.16 -29.82 14.37
N LYS A 268 18.38 -29.74 15.45
CA LYS A 268 17.37 -28.71 15.69
C LYS A 268 17.95 -27.58 16.53
N PRO A 269 17.42 -26.34 16.43
CA PRO A 269 17.80 -25.26 17.33
C PRO A 269 17.71 -25.71 18.80
N PHE A 270 18.75 -25.38 19.58
CA PHE A 270 18.98 -25.79 20.96
C PHE A 270 19.39 -27.26 21.20
N ASP A 271 19.62 -28.05 20.16
CA ASP A 271 20.26 -29.36 20.35
C ASP A 271 21.66 -29.19 20.96
N LYS A 272 22.02 -30.10 21.86
CA LYS A 272 23.35 -30.12 22.48
C LYS A 272 24.33 -30.69 21.47
N VAL A 273 25.31 -29.89 21.10
CA VAL A 273 26.31 -30.26 20.08
C VAL A 273 27.72 -30.02 20.58
N LEU A 274 28.67 -30.71 19.95
CA LEU A 274 30.09 -30.38 20.01
C LEU A 274 30.49 -29.76 18.68
N VAL A 275 31.16 -28.61 18.77
CA VAL A 275 31.65 -27.89 17.59
C VAL A 275 33.15 -27.65 17.62
N ARG A 276 33.76 -27.51 16.45
CA ARG A 276 35.17 -27.08 16.33
C ARG A 276 35.45 -26.36 15.03
N ILE A 277 36.54 -25.61 15.07
CA ILE A 277 37.04 -24.78 13.98
C ILE A 277 37.84 -25.62 12.95
N GLY A 278 38.50 -26.68 13.40
CA GLY A 278 39.30 -27.57 12.56
C GLY A 278 39.94 -28.72 13.35
N GLY A 279 40.57 -29.67 12.67
CA GLY A 279 41.05 -30.94 13.25
C GLY A 279 42.12 -30.85 14.35
N ARG A 280 42.71 -29.68 14.59
CA ARG A 280 43.66 -29.44 15.70
C ARG A 280 43.07 -28.60 16.83
N CYS A 281 41.80 -28.22 16.71
CA CYS A 281 41.10 -27.41 17.70
C CYS A 281 40.26 -28.32 18.59
N LYS A 282 40.18 -27.96 19.87
CA LYS A 282 39.37 -28.68 20.84
C LYS A 282 37.90 -28.63 20.46
N TRP A 283 37.17 -29.72 20.71
CA TRP A 283 35.72 -29.74 20.66
C TRP A 283 35.14 -28.88 21.79
N ILE A 284 34.18 -28.04 21.44
CA ILE A 284 33.53 -27.08 22.33
C ILE A 284 32.06 -27.43 22.45
N PRO A 285 31.53 -27.64 23.67
CA PRO A 285 30.10 -27.77 23.88
C PRO A 285 29.36 -26.48 23.55
N ALA A 286 28.28 -26.62 22.77
CA ALA A 286 27.44 -25.52 22.33
C ALA A 286 25.98 -25.95 22.18
N PHE A 287 25.09 -24.97 22.08
CA PHE A 287 23.73 -25.18 21.58
C PHE A 287 23.68 -24.86 20.10
N PHE A 288 23.10 -25.77 19.32
CA PHE A 288 22.92 -25.56 17.89
C PHE A 288 21.98 -24.38 17.63
N VAL A 289 22.31 -23.52 16.66
CA VAL A 289 21.42 -22.44 16.22
C VAL A 289 20.93 -22.74 14.81
N ARG A 290 21.84 -22.88 13.85
CA ARG A 290 21.52 -23.22 12.45
C ARG A 290 22.70 -23.80 11.68
N ASP A 291 22.39 -24.55 10.63
CA ASP A 291 23.33 -24.98 9.59
C ASP A 291 23.25 -23.97 8.43
N ARG A 292 24.38 -23.40 8.03
CA ARG A 292 24.48 -22.46 6.90
C ARG A 292 24.67 -23.13 5.55
N GLY A 293 24.93 -24.44 5.53
CA GLY A 293 25.16 -25.21 4.31
C GLY A 293 26.63 -25.53 4.03
N GLU A 294 26.83 -26.51 3.15
CA GLU A 294 28.14 -27.13 2.85
C GLU A 294 29.14 -26.19 2.19
N ASP A 295 28.68 -25.09 1.61
CA ASP A 295 29.51 -24.12 0.91
C ASP A 295 30.20 -23.11 1.86
N PHE A 296 29.88 -23.14 3.16
CA PHE A 296 30.51 -22.29 4.15
C PHE A 296 31.65 -23.01 4.87
N ALA A 297 32.85 -22.44 4.79
CA ALA A 297 34.01 -22.91 5.58
C ALA A 297 33.71 -23.00 7.09
N TRP A 298 32.74 -22.21 7.56
CA TRP A 298 32.23 -22.18 8.93
C TRP A 298 30.74 -22.55 8.95
N ARG A 299 30.40 -23.71 8.39
CA ARG A 299 29.03 -24.20 8.18
C ARG A 299 28.06 -24.00 9.35
N TYR A 300 28.49 -24.25 10.58
CA TYR A 300 27.57 -24.32 11.71
C TYR A 300 27.60 -23.03 12.54
N ASN A 301 26.44 -22.41 12.73
CA ASN A 301 26.26 -21.33 13.70
C ASN A 301 25.69 -21.91 15.00
N VAL A 302 26.34 -21.60 16.12
CA VAL A 302 26.03 -22.17 17.43
C VAL A 302 26.22 -21.14 18.53
N LEU A 303 25.73 -21.46 19.72
CA LEU A 303 25.94 -20.70 20.95
C LEU A 303 26.90 -21.47 21.87
N PRO A 304 28.20 -21.16 21.88
CA PRO A 304 29.16 -21.83 22.74
C PRO A 304 28.90 -21.51 24.21
N LEU A 305 28.91 -22.55 25.05
CA LEU A 305 28.63 -22.40 26.48
C LEU A 305 29.64 -21.48 27.20
N HIS A 306 30.87 -21.39 26.70
CA HIS A 306 31.94 -20.60 27.33
C HIS A 306 31.88 -19.10 26.98
N GLY A 307 31.23 -18.72 25.88
CA GLY A 307 31.29 -17.36 25.33
C GLY A 307 29.97 -16.59 25.41
N GLY A 308 28.83 -17.29 25.48
CA GLY A 308 27.50 -16.67 25.56
C GLY A 308 27.11 -15.80 24.36
N LYS A 309 27.92 -15.79 23.30
CA LYS A 309 27.69 -15.10 22.03
C LYS A 309 27.67 -16.13 20.91
N GLN A 310 26.84 -15.92 19.91
CA GLN A 310 26.82 -16.78 18.73
C GLN A 310 28.17 -16.74 18.01
N ALA A 311 28.59 -17.88 17.50
CA ALA A 311 29.84 -18.04 16.78
C ALA A 311 29.76 -19.19 15.76
N ASP A 312 30.74 -19.19 14.89
CA ASP A 312 30.73 -19.92 13.63
C ASP A 312 31.81 -21.01 13.64
N PHE A 313 31.45 -22.23 13.22
CA PHE A 313 32.30 -23.42 13.33
C PHE A 313 32.24 -24.30 12.07
N ALA A 314 33.34 -24.97 11.78
CA ALA A 314 33.49 -25.80 10.59
C ALA A 314 32.87 -27.20 10.76
N ALA A 315 32.91 -27.75 11.98
CA ALA A 315 32.38 -29.08 12.28
C ALA A 315 31.41 -29.05 13.46
N CYS A 316 30.39 -29.91 13.40
CA CYS A 316 29.34 -30.05 14.40
C CYS A 316 28.92 -31.52 14.51
N ILE A 317 28.89 -32.06 15.72
CA ILE A 317 28.44 -33.42 16.02
C ILE A 317 27.50 -33.40 17.23
N SER A 318 26.71 -34.46 17.42
CA SER A 318 25.87 -34.61 18.62
C SER A 318 26.75 -34.64 19.87
N TYR A 319 26.37 -33.89 20.91
CA TYR A 319 27.01 -34.00 22.23
C TYR A 319 26.69 -35.35 22.89
N GLU A 320 25.44 -35.81 22.78
CA GLU A 320 25.01 -37.09 23.33
C GLU A 320 25.71 -38.24 22.60
N GLY A 321 26.41 -39.09 23.36
CA GLY A 321 27.25 -40.19 22.86
C GLY A 321 28.70 -39.81 22.53
N ASN A 322 29.04 -38.51 22.53
CA ASN A 322 30.39 -38.00 22.25
C ASN A 322 30.97 -37.17 23.40
N GLU A 323 30.40 -37.29 24.61
CA GLU A 323 30.73 -36.45 25.76
C GLU A 323 32.22 -36.48 26.11
N HIS A 324 32.85 -37.64 25.88
CA HIS A 324 34.27 -37.89 26.11
C HIS A 324 35.21 -37.05 25.23
N LEU A 325 34.71 -36.51 24.10
CA LEU A 325 35.49 -35.64 23.22
C LEU A 325 35.49 -34.19 23.67
N ALA A 326 34.58 -33.79 24.57
CA ALA A 326 34.47 -32.41 25.02
C ALA A 326 35.81 -31.90 25.57
N PHE A 327 36.25 -30.74 25.07
CA PHE A 327 37.52 -30.09 25.42
C PHE A 327 38.79 -30.85 25.02
N THR A 328 38.67 -31.89 24.21
CA THR A 328 39.79 -32.62 23.58
C THR A 328 39.93 -32.23 22.12
N ASP A 329 41.13 -32.38 21.56
CA ASP A 329 41.42 -32.27 20.12
C ASP A 329 41.37 -33.64 19.41
N CYS A 330 40.87 -34.68 20.09
CA CYS A 330 40.74 -36.03 19.56
C CYS A 330 39.53 -36.15 18.63
N ASP A 331 39.63 -37.08 17.68
CA ASP A 331 38.55 -37.49 16.80
C ASP A 331 38.02 -38.86 17.19
N THR A 332 36.76 -39.13 16.85
CA THR A 332 36.12 -40.44 17.03
C THR A 332 36.90 -41.58 16.35
N GLU A 333 37.74 -41.27 15.36
CA GLU A 333 38.58 -42.23 14.63
C GLU A 333 39.92 -42.57 15.34
N ASN A 334 40.26 -41.92 16.45
CA ASN A 334 41.55 -42.13 17.16
C ASN A 334 41.42 -42.91 18.49
N LEU A 335 40.28 -43.53 18.76
CA LEU A 335 40.10 -44.39 19.93
C LEU A 335 40.24 -45.86 19.50
N SER A 336 41.48 -46.38 19.59
CA SER A 336 41.68 -47.83 19.69
C SER A 336 41.02 -48.33 20.98
N PHE A 337 40.04 -49.21 20.85
CA PHE A 337 39.41 -49.94 21.97
C PHE A 337 40.42 -50.65 22.85
#